data_AF-A0A2V7HRU0-F1
#
_entry.id   AF-A0A2V7HRU0-F1
#
_cell.length_a   1.000
_cell.length_b   1.000
_cell.length_c   1.000
_cell.angle_alpha   90.00
_cell.angle_beta   90.00
_cell.angle_gamma   90.00
#
_symmetry.space_group_name_H-M   'P 1'
#
loop_
_entity.id
_entity.type
_entity.pdbx_description
1 polymer ?
#
loop_
_entity_poly.entity_id
_entity_poly.type
_entity_poly.pdbx_seq_one_letter_code
_entity_poly.pdbx_strand_id
1 'polypeptide(L)'
;MTCQECVSELATGSLRDLTPDSDVMRHCATCPDCGPLATLLREREYNAALILNSLPPMSNPLAVAETAALVAKRSRVGKVVVFLTGAALVATIWISLFVTRIGRDMITGDRPNRAIITETFTLSCLSPQQAGDIINPYLRSRGSKYYVSISGLSAITVHGTPDELTKSRRLIRQFENDPQAACRHLPFEKVEEVLKRFRGPPDPSAAPVLAPSTDVAPPAKK
;
A
#
# COMPACT_ATOMS: atom_id res chain seq x y z
N MET A 1 -34.08 45.73 17.98
CA MET A 1 -34.90 44.88 17.08
C MET A 1 -34.65 43.42 17.40
N THR A 2 -35.70 42.63 17.52
CA THR A 2 -35.61 41.17 17.72
C THR A 2 -35.63 40.42 16.39
N CYS A 3 -35.15 39.17 16.37
CA CYS A 3 -35.18 38.35 15.15
C CYS A 3 -36.62 38.15 14.63
N GLN A 4 -37.60 38.03 15.53
CA GLN A 4 -38.99 37.79 15.16
C GLN A 4 -39.64 39.02 14.50
N GLU A 5 -39.36 40.21 15.02
CA GLU A 5 -39.76 41.48 14.40
C GLU A 5 -39.10 41.66 13.03
N CYS A 6 -37.79 41.38 12.94
CA CYS A 6 -37.05 41.43 11.68
C CYS A 6 -37.65 40.51 10.62
N VAL A 7 -37.95 39.27 10.96
CA VAL A 7 -38.59 38.32 10.05
C VAL A 7 -40.00 38.77 9.65
N SER A 8 -40.77 39.35 10.58
CA SER A 8 -42.11 39.84 10.26
C SER A 8 -42.08 41.00 9.26
N GLU A 9 -41.15 41.93 9.41
CA GLU A 9 -40.98 43.05 8.47
C GLU A 9 -40.45 42.56 7.11
N LEU A 10 -39.47 41.66 7.12
CA LEU A 10 -38.93 41.02 5.90
C LEU A 10 -39.97 40.15 5.17
N ALA A 11 -40.99 39.65 5.86
CA ALA A 11 -42.06 38.87 5.26
C ALA A 11 -43.10 39.75 4.53
N THR A 12 -43.27 41.00 4.98
CA THR A 12 -44.29 41.91 4.44
C THR A 12 -43.74 42.98 3.50
N GLY A 13 -42.47 43.36 3.64
CA GLY A 13 -41.85 44.43 2.87
C GLY A 13 -40.91 43.93 1.78
N SER A 14 -40.74 44.70 0.71
CA SER A 14 -39.66 44.47 -0.25
C SER A 14 -38.33 44.98 0.31
N LEU A 15 -37.24 44.23 0.07
CA LEU A 15 -35.91 44.66 0.44
C LEU A 15 -35.46 45.94 -0.26
N ARG A 16 -36.08 46.28 -1.40
CA ARG A 16 -35.78 47.50 -2.17
C ARG A 16 -36.32 48.77 -1.54
N ASP A 17 -37.41 48.63 -0.77
CA ASP A 17 -38.07 49.76 -0.11
C ASP A 17 -37.45 50.06 1.27
N LEU A 18 -36.61 49.14 1.77
CA LEU A 18 -35.85 49.31 3.00
C LEU A 18 -34.64 50.22 2.78
N THR A 19 -34.55 51.28 3.58
CA THR A 19 -33.37 52.13 3.59
C THR A 19 -32.17 51.37 4.16
N PRO A 20 -30.94 51.65 3.68
CA PRO A 20 -29.73 51.00 4.16
C PRO A 20 -29.46 51.26 5.66
N ASP A 21 -29.99 52.37 6.19
CA ASP A 21 -29.90 52.75 7.61
C ASP A 21 -31.03 52.19 8.48
N SER A 22 -31.96 51.42 7.92
CA SER A 22 -33.04 50.81 8.68
C SER A 22 -32.50 49.84 9.76
N ASP A 23 -33.20 49.79 10.89
CA ASP A 23 -32.85 48.89 12.00
C ASP A 23 -32.88 47.41 11.57
N VAL A 24 -33.71 47.08 10.58
CA VAL A 24 -33.76 45.77 9.91
C VAL A 24 -32.43 45.42 9.26
N MET A 25 -31.88 46.33 8.44
CA MET A 25 -30.64 46.09 7.70
C MET A 25 -29.44 46.01 8.64
N ARG A 26 -29.40 46.83 9.69
CA ARG A 26 -28.37 46.74 10.75
C ARG A 26 -28.46 45.44 11.54
N HIS A 27 -29.68 44.98 11.84
CA HIS A 27 -29.89 43.71 12.52
C HIS A 27 -29.48 42.53 11.63
N CYS A 28 -29.86 42.52 10.34
CA CYS A 28 -29.43 41.49 9.39
C CYS A 28 -27.92 41.44 9.18
N ALA A 29 -27.21 42.56 9.29
CA ALA A 29 -25.75 42.60 9.17
C ALA A 29 -25.03 41.98 10.38
N THR A 30 -25.67 41.94 11.54
CA THR A 30 -25.06 41.51 12.81
C THR A 30 -25.57 40.15 13.30
N CYS A 31 -26.78 39.76 12.92
CA CYS A 31 -27.41 38.52 13.33
C CYS A 31 -27.05 37.35 12.39
N PRO A 32 -26.52 36.22 12.90
CA PRO A 32 -26.12 35.08 12.09
C PRO A 32 -27.30 34.36 11.41
N ASP A 33 -28.50 34.48 11.96
CA ASP A 33 -29.70 33.80 11.44
C ASP A 33 -30.45 34.68 10.41
N CYS A 34 -30.54 35.99 10.66
CA CYS A 34 -31.27 36.92 9.78
C CYS A 34 -30.46 37.32 8.53
N GLY A 35 -29.12 37.36 8.63
CA GLY A 35 -28.25 37.70 7.49
C GLY A 35 -28.44 36.80 6.26
N PRO A 36 -28.35 35.46 6.41
CA PRO A 36 -28.61 34.52 5.31
C PRO A 36 -30.04 34.62 4.75
N LEU A 37 -31.02 34.94 5.59
CA LEU A 37 -32.40 35.10 5.13
C LEU A 37 -32.54 36.34 4.22
N ALA A 38 -31.94 37.46 4.62
CA ALA A 38 -31.97 38.70 3.84
C ALA A 38 -31.25 38.55 2.50
N THR A 39 -30.13 37.82 2.44
CA THR A 39 -29.43 37.56 1.17
C THR A 39 -30.26 36.67 0.23
N LEU A 40 -30.90 35.62 0.76
CA LEU A 40 -31.80 34.77 -0.01
C LEU A 40 -33.00 35.54 -0.57
N LEU A 41 -33.61 36.42 0.24
CA LEU A 41 -34.70 37.29 -0.22
C LEU A 41 -34.22 38.25 -1.31
N ARG A 42 -33.06 38.88 -1.12
CA ARG A 42 -32.46 39.78 -2.12
C ARG A 42 -32.23 39.07 -3.46
N GLU A 43 -31.71 37.85 -3.42
CA GLU A 43 -31.49 37.04 -4.63
C GLU A 43 -32.80 36.66 -5.32
N ARG A 44 -33.84 36.34 -4.55
CA ARG A 44 -35.19 36.05 -5.07
C ARG A 44 -35.81 37.28 -5.76
N GLU A 45 -35.74 38.45 -5.14
CA GLU A 45 -36.23 39.70 -5.72
C GLU A 45 -35.46 40.09 -6.98
N TYR A 46 -34.13 39.95 -6.96
CA TYR A 46 -33.30 40.24 -8.12
C TYR A 46 -33.64 39.33 -9.30
N ASN A 47 -33.78 38.02 -9.06
CA ASN A 47 -34.20 37.06 -10.08
C ASN A 47 -35.61 37.35 -10.60
N ALA A 48 -36.55 37.72 -9.73
CA ALA A 48 -37.90 38.10 -10.15
C ALA A 48 -37.88 39.34 -11.05
N ALA A 49 -37.13 40.38 -10.66
CA ALA A 49 -36.97 41.59 -11.46
C ALA A 49 -36.29 41.31 -12.79
N LEU A 50 -35.27 40.44 -12.81
CA LEU A 50 -34.59 40.03 -14.03
C LEU A 50 -35.55 39.32 -15.00
N ILE A 51 -36.37 38.38 -14.48
CA ILE A 51 -37.39 37.69 -15.28
C ILE A 51 -38.38 38.71 -15.85
N LEU A 52 -38.90 39.61 -15.01
CA LEU A 52 -39.86 40.63 -15.45
C LEU A 52 -39.27 41.60 -16.49
N ASN A 53 -38.02 42.03 -16.33
CA ASN A 53 -37.34 42.90 -17.29
C ASN A 53 -36.99 42.18 -18.61
N SER A 54 -36.84 40.86 -18.56
CA SER A 54 -36.59 40.05 -19.77
C SER A 54 -37.87 39.75 -20.58
N LEU A 55 -39.05 40.08 -20.04
CA LEU A 55 -40.30 39.96 -20.79
C LEU A 55 -40.41 41.10 -21.82
N PRO A 56 -40.79 40.80 -23.07
CA PRO A 56 -41.02 41.84 -24.05
C PRO A 56 -42.17 42.76 -23.60
N PRO A 57 -42.06 44.09 -23.82
CA PRO A 57 -43.10 45.04 -23.47
C PRO A 57 -44.40 44.67 -24.22
N MET A 58 -45.52 44.61 -23.50
CA MET A 58 -46.85 44.14 -23.97
C MET A 58 -46.97 42.64 -24.28
N SER A 59 -46.22 41.79 -23.57
CA SER A 59 -46.51 40.35 -23.58
C SER A 59 -47.90 40.05 -22.98
N ASN A 60 -48.66 39.21 -23.68
CA ASN A 60 -49.98 38.78 -23.24
C ASN A 60 -49.84 38.06 -21.88
N PRO A 61 -50.60 38.43 -20.83
CA PRO A 61 -50.45 37.83 -19.49
C PRO A 61 -50.59 36.31 -19.49
N LEU A 62 -51.32 35.75 -20.46
CA LEU A 62 -51.45 34.31 -20.65
C LEU A 62 -50.12 33.64 -21.05
N ALA A 63 -49.34 34.29 -21.92
CA ALA A 63 -48.04 33.78 -22.37
C ALA A 63 -46.98 33.87 -21.26
N VAL A 64 -47.07 34.87 -20.39
CA VAL A 64 -46.21 34.99 -19.20
C VAL A 64 -46.53 33.87 -18.19
N ALA A 65 -47.82 33.57 -17.99
CA ALA A 65 -48.23 32.47 -17.13
C ALA A 65 -47.76 31.11 -17.65
N GLU A 66 -47.85 30.88 -18.97
CA GLU A 66 -47.41 29.64 -19.60
C GLU A 66 -45.88 29.45 -19.50
N THR A 67 -45.11 30.51 -19.78
CA THR A 67 -43.65 30.48 -19.63
C THR A 67 -43.22 30.27 -18.18
N ALA A 68 -43.89 30.89 -17.21
CA ALA A 68 -43.64 30.65 -15.78
C ALA A 68 -43.91 29.18 -15.39
N ALA A 69 -44.98 28.57 -15.91
CA ALA A 69 -45.28 27.16 -15.69
C ALA A 69 -44.21 26.23 -16.30
N LEU A 70 -43.72 26.56 -17.49
CA LEU A 70 -42.64 25.81 -18.16
C LEU A 70 -41.31 25.92 -17.41
N VAL A 71 -40.95 27.11 -16.94
CA VAL A 71 -39.73 27.33 -16.13
C VAL A 71 -39.83 26.60 -14.78
N ALA A 72 -40.98 26.66 -14.12
CA ALA A 72 -41.22 25.92 -12.88
C ALA A 72 -41.09 24.40 -13.10
N LYS A 73 -41.68 23.86 -14.18
CA LYS A 73 -41.55 22.44 -14.55
C LYS A 73 -40.10 22.07 -14.83
N ARG A 74 -39.36 22.89 -15.57
CA ARG A 74 -37.94 22.67 -15.91
C ARG A 74 -37.04 22.67 -14.68
N SER A 75 -37.32 23.54 -13.69
CA SER A 75 -36.55 23.58 -12.45
C SER A 75 -36.70 22.30 -11.61
N ARG A 76 -37.90 21.71 -11.59
CA ARG A 76 -38.15 20.44 -10.90
C ARG A 76 -37.47 19.27 -11.60
N VAL A 77 -37.60 19.20 -12.93
CA VAL A 77 -36.96 18.15 -13.74
C VAL A 77 -35.43 18.29 -13.69
N GLY A 78 -34.91 19.52 -13.77
CA GLY A 78 -33.47 19.80 -13.70
C GLY A 78 -32.85 19.32 -12.39
N LYS A 79 -33.49 19.57 -11.25
CA LYS A 79 -33.04 19.05 -9.94
C LYS A 79 -33.01 17.52 -9.94
N VAL A 80 -34.09 16.86 -10.39
CA VAL A 80 -34.19 15.40 -10.42
C VAL A 80 -33.11 14.78 -11.32
N VAL A 81 -32.87 15.37 -12.49
CA VAL A 81 -31.82 14.91 -13.42
C VAL A 81 -30.43 15.04 -12.80
N VAL A 82 -30.13 16.16 -12.13
CA VAL A 82 -28.84 16.36 -11.44
C VAL A 82 -28.65 15.36 -10.29
N PHE A 83 -29.70 15.05 -9.53
CA PHE A 83 -29.63 14.02 -8.50
C PHE A 83 -29.42 12.62 -9.09
N LEU A 84 -30.11 12.29 -10.18
CA LEU A 84 -29.96 10.99 -10.86
C LEU A 84 -28.57 10.82 -11.47
N THR A 85 -28.02 11.85 -12.11
CA THR A 85 -26.66 11.78 -12.69
C THR A 85 -25.60 11.70 -11.59
N GLY A 86 -25.75 12.44 -10.49
CA GLY A 86 -24.90 12.32 -9.32
C GLY A 86 -24.93 10.92 -8.70
N ALA A 87 -26.12 10.34 -8.51
CA ALA A 87 -26.28 8.99 -7.99
C ALA A 87 -25.67 7.94 -8.92
N ALA A 88 -25.83 8.10 -10.24
CA ALA A 88 -25.22 7.21 -11.22
C ALA A 88 -23.69 7.23 -11.15
N LEU A 89 -23.07 8.41 -11.00
CA LEU A 89 -21.61 8.53 -10.84
C LEU A 89 -21.11 7.86 -9.54
N VAL A 90 -21.82 8.05 -8.43
CA VAL A 90 -21.45 7.38 -7.17
C VAL A 90 -21.58 5.86 -7.32
N ALA A 91 -22.65 5.39 -7.96
CA ALA A 91 -22.86 3.97 -8.22
C ALA A 91 -21.77 3.37 -9.13
N THR A 92 -21.36 4.06 -10.19
CA THR A 92 -20.28 3.57 -11.07
C THR A 92 -18.93 3.53 -10.35
N ILE A 93 -18.61 4.52 -9.53
CA ILE A 93 -17.41 4.50 -8.69
C ILE A 93 -17.46 3.32 -7.73
N TRP A 94 -18.57 3.12 -7.02
CA TRP A 94 -18.76 2.00 -6.10
C TRP A 94 -18.65 0.64 -6.78
N ILE A 95 -19.30 0.47 -7.93
CA ILE A 95 -19.23 -0.75 -8.73
C ILE A 95 -17.79 -0.98 -9.20
N SER A 96 -17.09 0.05 -9.66
CA SER A 96 -15.69 -0.08 -10.09
C SER A 96 -14.77 -0.48 -8.94
N LEU A 97 -14.95 0.08 -7.74
CA LEU A 97 -14.20 -0.28 -6.53
C LEU A 97 -14.54 -1.70 -6.07
N PHE A 98 -15.81 -2.08 -6.13
CA PHE A 98 -16.25 -3.41 -5.76
C PHE A 98 -15.70 -4.47 -6.73
N VAL A 99 -15.78 -4.23 -8.03
CA VAL A 99 -15.26 -5.12 -9.07
C VAL A 99 -13.73 -5.20 -9.02
N THR A 100 -13.02 -4.10 -8.77
CA THR A 100 -11.55 -4.12 -8.64
C THR A 100 -11.08 -4.75 -7.33
N ARG A 101 -11.86 -4.67 -6.25
CA ARG A 101 -11.48 -5.26 -4.96
C ARG A 101 -11.84 -6.75 -4.87
N ILE A 102 -13.09 -7.11 -5.22
CA ILE A 102 -13.59 -8.49 -5.12
C ILE A 102 -13.32 -9.28 -6.40
N GLY A 103 -13.44 -8.65 -7.56
CA GLY A 103 -13.10 -9.28 -8.84
C GLY A 103 -11.62 -9.59 -8.96
N ARG A 104 -10.73 -8.82 -8.31
CA ARG A 104 -9.30 -9.18 -8.24
C ARG A 104 -9.04 -10.37 -7.31
N ASP A 105 -9.84 -10.58 -6.27
CA ASP A 105 -9.68 -11.78 -5.42
C ASP A 105 -10.28 -13.05 -6.05
N MET A 106 -11.28 -12.91 -6.94
CA MET A 106 -11.91 -14.05 -7.63
C MET A 106 -11.37 -14.37 -9.03
N ILE A 107 -11.01 -13.37 -9.85
CA ILE A 107 -10.56 -13.56 -11.23
C ILE A 107 -9.05 -13.82 -11.28
N THR A 108 -8.29 -13.22 -10.36
CA THR A 108 -6.88 -13.59 -10.16
C THR A 108 -6.80 -14.81 -9.25
N GLY A 109 -6.99 -15.98 -9.86
CA GLY A 109 -6.38 -17.23 -9.39
C GLY A 109 -4.84 -17.18 -9.36
N ASP A 110 -4.22 -16.01 -9.63
CA ASP A 110 -2.85 -15.75 -9.24
C ASP A 110 -2.80 -15.60 -7.73
N ARG A 111 -2.38 -16.71 -7.12
CA ARG A 111 -1.67 -16.76 -5.85
C ARG A 111 -0.93 -15.43 -5.65
N PRO A 112 -1.12 -14.77 -4.49
CA PRO A 112 -0.57 -13.43 -4.24
C PRO A 112 0.87 -13.44 -4.69
N ASN A 113 1.25 -12.47 -5.54
CA ASN A 113 2.63 -12.17 -5.93
C ASN A 113 3.57 -12.72 -4.87
N ARG A 114 4.06 -13.95 -5.07
CA ARG A 114 4.98 -14.57 -4.14
C ARG A 114 6.26 -13.83 -4.42
N ALA A 115 6.41 -12.68 -3.76
CA ALA A 115 7.56 -11.82 -3.92
C ALA A 115 8.77 -12.73 -3.85
N ILE A 116 9.53 -12.79 -4.94
CA ILE A 116 10.68 -13.65 -5.00
C ILE A 116 11.71 -12.99 -4.10
N ILE A 117 12.05 -13.65 -3.00
CA ILE A 117 12.97 -13.16 -1.99
C ILE A 117 14.28 -13.90 -2.19
N THR A 118 15.38 -13.19 -1.96
CA THR A 118 16.71 -13.79 -1.90
C THR A 118 17.07 -14.04 -0.46
N GLU A 119 17.39 -15.28 -0.11
CA GLU A 119 17.89 -15.64 1.21
C GLU A 119 19.18 -16.45 1.10
N THR A 120 20.10 -16.23 2.05
CA THR A 120 21.36 -16.96 2.14
C THR A 120 21.28 -17.96 3.29
N PHE A 121 21.59 -19.22 2.99
CA PHE A 121 21.65 -20.29 3.98
C PHE A 121 23.10 -20.69 4.20
N THR A 122 23.54 -20.61 5.46
CA THR A 122 24.81 -21.18 5.89
C THR A 122 24.66 -22.70 5.99
N LEU A 123 25.60 -23.42 5.39
CA LEU A 123 25.72 -24.87 5.39
C LEU A 123 26.79 -25.25 6.41
N SER A 124 26.45 -26.19 7.27
CA SER A 124 27.37 -26.70 8.29
C SER A 124 28.21 -27.84 7.74
N CYS A 125 27.64 -28.61 6.81
CA CYS A 125 28.14 -29.93 6.52
C CYS A 125 28.08 -30.27 5.02
N LEU A 126 27.06 -29.78 4.31
CA LEU A 126 26.91 -29.99 2.88
C LEU A 126 27.82 -29.05 2.06
N SER A 127 28.34 -29.56 0.94
CA SER A 127 28.95 -28.66 -0.04
C SER A 127 27.87 -27.78 -0.69
N PRO A 128 28.18 -26.53 -1.04
CA PRO A 128 27.24 -25.66 -1.75
C PRO A 128 26.64 -26.28 -3.02
N GLN A 129 27.40 -27.13 -3.72
CA GLN A 129 26.95 -27.86 -4.91
C GLN A 129 25.91 -28.93 -4.54
N GLN A 130 26.18 -29.75 -3.51
CA GLN A 130 25.24 -30.76 -3.03
C GLN A 130 23.94 -30.15 -2.51
N ALA A 131 24.05 -29.04 -1.77
CA ALA A 131 22.88 -28.30 -1.31
C ALA A 131 22.05 -27.80 -2.51
N GLY A 132 22.70 -27.32 -3.57
CA GLY A 132 22.08 -26.94 -4.84
C GLY A 132 21.31 -28.09 -5.49
N ASP A 133 21.92 -29.26 -5.60
CA ASP A 133 21.28 -30.45 -6.20
C ASP A 133 20.05 -30.91 -5.41
N ILE A 134 20.09 -30.83 -4.08
CA ILE A 134 18.97 -31.18 -3.20
C ILE A 134 17.78 -30.23 -3.41
N ILE A 135 18.03 -28.92 -3.55
CA ILE A 135 16.97 -27.91 -3.63
C ILE A 135 16.45 -27.68 -5.06
N ASN A 136 17.27 -27.93 -6.09
CA ASN A 136 16.94 -27.71 -7.50
C ASN A 136 15.56 -28.24 -7.93
N PRO A 137 15.14 -29.48 -7.61
CA PRO A 137 13.83 -29.99 -8.04
C PRO A 137 12.64 -29.28 -7.37
N TYR A 138 12.88 -28.49 -6.32
CA TYR A 138 11.86 -27.77 -5.55
C TYR A 138 11.75 -26.28 -5.94
N LEU A 139 12.70 -25.75 -6.69
CA LEU A 139 12.68 -24.39 -7.24
C LEU A 139 11.98 -24.40 -8.61
N ARG A 140 10.66 -24.53 -8.60
CA ARG A 140 9.85 -24.66 -9.84
C ARG A 140 9.17 -23.36 -10.25
N SER A 141 9.16 -22.35 -9.39
CA SER A 141 8.54 -21.06 -9.70
C SER A 141 9.32 -20.29 -10.75
N ARG A 142 8.61 -19.54 -11.60
CA ARG A 142 9.23 -18.68 -12.62
C ARG A 142 10.16 -17.68 -11.94
N GLY A 143 11.44 -17.72 -12.31
CA GLY A 143 12.47 -16.84 -11.74
C GLY A 143 13.17 -17.38 -10.48
N SER A 144 12.76 -18.53 -9.94
CA SER A 144 13.49 -19.16 -8.86
C SER A 144 14.83 -19.71 -9.34
N LYS A 145 15.90 -19.42 -8.61
CA LYS A 145 17.29 -19.80 -8.93
C LYS A 145 18.08 -19.96 -7.63
N TYR A 146 19.17 -20.70 -7.68
CA TYR A 146 20.14 -20.73 -6.59
C TYR A 146 21.51 -20.30 -7.11
N TYR A 147 22.31 -19.75 -6.21
CA TYR A 147 23.68 -19.33 -6.47
C TYR A 147 24.59 -20.02 -5.47
N VAL A 148 25.60 -20.68 -5.99
CA VAL A 148 26.65 -21.32 -5.20
C VAL A 148 27.72 -20.28 -4.88
N SER A 149 28.09 -20.15 -3.61
CA SER A 149 29.17 -19.25 -3.20
C SER A 149 30.53 -19.75 -3.70
N ILE A 150 31.26 -18.92 -4.41
CA ILE A 150 32.60 -19.25 -4.97
C ILE A 150 33.71 -18.94 -3.95
N SER A 151 33.41 -18.17 -2.90
CA SER A 151 34.37 -17.63 -1.94
C SER A 151 34.86 -18.62 -0.86
N GLY A 152 34.68 -19.94 -1.07
CA GLY A 152 35.03 -20.96 -0.09
C GLY A 152 34.16 -20.98 1.17
N LEU A 153 33.16 -20.11 1.25
CA LEU A 153 32.14 -20.13 2.31
C LEU A 153 31.16 -21.27 2.04
N SER A 154 30.90 -22.10 3.06
CA SER A 154 29.86 -23.11 3.04
C SER A 154 28.49 -22.44 3.14
N ALA A 155 28.04 -21.80 2.06
CA ALA A 155 26.75 -21.13 2.00
C ALA A 155 26.14 -21.22 0.59
N ILE A 156 24.81 -21.23 0.54
CA ILE A 156 24.03 -21.22 -0.69
C ILE A 156 23.01 -20.08 -0.64
N THR A 157 22.92 -19.32 -1.72
CA THR A 157 21.94 -18.24 -1.87
C THR A 157 20.79 -18.76 -2.72
N VAL A 158 19.56 -18.65 -2.22
CA VAL A 158 18.36 -19.10 -2.93
C VAL A 158 17.47 -17.89 -3.21
N HIS A 159 17.15 -17.71 -4.48
CA HIS A 159 16.18 -16.74 -4.98
C HIS A 159 14.90 -17.51 -5.27
N GLY A 160 13.85 -17.32 -4.48
CA GLY A 160 12.65 -18.14 -4.57
C GLY A 160 11.46 -17.55 -3.85
N THR A 161 10.33 -18.21 -3.99
CA THR A 161 9.13 -17.83 -3.24
C THR A 161 9.27 -18.18 -1.75
N PRO A 162 8.57 -17.52 -0.82
CA PRO A 162 8.68 -17.81 0.62
C PRO A 162 8.45 -19.28 0.98
N ASP A 163 7.51 -19.94 0.29
CA ASP A 163 7.22 -21.36 0.46
C ASP A 163 8.38 -22.26 0.01
N GLU A 164 9.02 -21.90 -1.12
CA GLU A 164 10.18 -22.62 -1.64
C GLU A 164 11.42 -22.41 -0.75
N LEU A 165 11.63 -21.21 -0.23
CA LEU A 165 12.71 -20.92 0.72
C LEU A 165 12.53 -21.71 2.02
N THR A 166 11.32 -21.73 2.57
CA THR A 166 10.99 -22.49 3.79
C THR A 166 11.19 -23.99 3.56
N LYS A 167 10.75 -24.50 2.41
CA LYS A 167 10.92 -25.91 2.04
C LYS A 167 12.39 -26.27 1.83
N SER A 168 13.13 -25.43 1.12
CA SER A 168 14.57 -25.60 0.86
C SER A 168 15.36 -25.63 2.16
N ARG A 169 15.09 -24.68 3.07
CA ARG A 169 15.72 -24.63 4.41
C ARG A 169 15.43 -25.90 5.20
N ARG A 170 14.18 -26.37 5.19
CA ARG A 170 13.78 -27.60 5.92
C ARG A 170 14.50 -28.82 5.37
N LEU A 171 14.59 -28.97 4.04
CA LEU A 171 15.26 -30.09 3.40
C LEU A 171 16.75 -30.09 3.71
N ILE A 172 17.44 -28.95 3.55
CA ILE A 172 18.85 -28.81 3.90
C ILE A 172 19.06 -29.23 5.36
N ARG A 173 18.30 -28.68 6.30
CA ARG A 173 18.41 -29.05 7.73
C ARG A 173 18.12 -30.52 7.99
N GLN A 174 17.17 -31.12 7.29
CA GLN A 174 16.87 -32.54 7.44
C GLN A 174 18.06 -33.41 7.02
N PHE A 175 18.73 -33.05 5.92
CA PHE A 175 19.96 -33.72 5.50
C PHE A 175 21.12 -33.46 6.46
N GLU A 176 21.31 -32.23 6.96
CA GLU A 176 22.40 -31.95 7.91
C GLU A 176 22.20 -32.62 9.28
N ASN A 177 20.95 -32.89 9.65
CA ASN A 177 20.59 -33.56 10.90
C ASN A 177 20.64 -35.10 10.80
N ASP A 178 20.73 -35.66 9.60
CA ASP A 178 20.79 -37.11 9.41
C ASP A 178 22.11 -37.68 9.98
N PRO A 179 22.07 -38.64 10.92
CA PRO A 179 23.27 -39.27 11.46
C PRO A 179 24.12 -39.99 10.41
N GLN A 180 23.55 -40.38 9.26
CA GLN A 180 24.28 -40.98 8.14
C GLN A 180 24.80 -39.96 7.12
N ALA A 181 24.58 -38.67 7.32
CA ALA A 181 25.15 -37.65 6.45
C ALA A 181 26.68 -37.71 6.46
N ALA A 182 27.28 -37.55 5.28
CA ALA A 182 28.72 -37.71 5.01
C ALA A 182 29.65 -36.89 5.92
N CYS A 183 29.10 -35.97 6.69
CA CYS A 183 29.82 -35.01 7.50
C CYS A 183 29.97 -35.43 8.97
N ARG A 184 29.26 -36.49 9.38
CA ARG A 184 29.44 -37.12 10.70
C ARG A 184 30.35 -38.34 10.65
N HIS A 185 30.60 -38.87 9.45
CA HIS A 185 31.68 -39.82 9.22
C HIS A 185 33.01 -39.07 9.11
N LEU A 186 33.59 -38.72 10.27
CA LEU A 186 34.99 -38.35 10.34
C LEU A 186 35.82 -39.55 9.83
N PRO A 187 36.70 -39.39 8.82
CA PRO A 187 37.59 -40.47 8.38
C PRO A 187 38.70 -40.76 9.40
N PHE A 188 38.69 -40.10 10.56
CA PHE A 188 39.74 -40.15 11.56
C PHE A 188 39.87 -41.50 12.29
N GLU A 189 38.81 -42.33 12.30
CA GLU A 189 38.91 -43.67 12.89
C GLU A 189 39.82 -44.61 12.07
N LYS A 190 39.89 -44.43 10.74
CA LYS A 190 40.80 -45.19 9.87
C LYS A 190 42.19 -44.56 9.73
N VAL A 191 42.31 -43.24 9.87
CA VAL A 191 43.62 -42.56 9.76
C VAL A 191 44.51 -42.90 10.96
N GLU A 192 43.95 -43.04 12.17
CA GLU A 192 44.71 -43.40 13.36
C GLU A 192 45.19 -44.87 13.33
N GLU A 193 44.40 -45.77 12.73
CA GLU A 193 44.76 -47.17 12.54
C GLU A 193 45.86 -47.35 11.47
N VAL A 194 45.82 -46.54 10.39
CA VAL A 194 46.88 -46.49 9.38
C VAL A 194 48.16 -45.85 9.96
N LEU A 195 48.05 -44.77 10.74
CA LEU A 195 49.22 -44.14 11.40
C LEU A 195 49.89 -45.06 12.43
N LYS A 196 49.10 -45.88 13.15
CA LYS A 196 49.66 -46.91 14.06
C LYS A 196 50.37 -48.03 13.31
N ARG A 197 49.98 -48.35 12.08
CA ARG A 197 50.64 -49.37 11.23
C ARG A 197 51.97 -48.90 10.64
N PHE A 198 52.12 -47.59 10.39
CA PHE A 198 53.35 -47.01 9.82
C PHE A 198 54.36 -46.54 10.87
N ARG A 199 53.98 -46.45 12.14
CA ARG A 199 54.91 -46.15 13.24
C ARG A 199 55.58 -47.46 13.69
N GLY A 200 56.63 -47.85 12.95
CA GLY A 200 57.55 -48.92 13.38
C GLY A 200 58.16 -48.61 14.76
N PRO A 201 58.73 -49.63 15.45
CA PRO A 201 59.26 -49.47 16.79
C PRO A 201 60.34 -48.37 16.84
N PRO A 202 60.37 -47.56 17.92
CA PRO A 202 61.31 -46.45 18.02
C PRO A 202 62.75 -46.96 18.08
N ASP A 203 63.58 -46.53 17.12
CA ASP A 203 65.03 -46.70 17.15
C ASP A 203 65.62 -45.94 18.36
N PRO A 204 66.34 -46.60 19.29
CA PRO A 204 66.86 -45.97 20.50
C PRO A 204 68.09 -45.06 20.28
N SER A 205 68.44 -44.69 19.04
CA SER A 205 69.70 -44.00 18.71
C SER A 205 69.58 -42.53 18.31
N ALA A 206 68.37 -41.96 18.27
CA ALA A 206 68.19 -40.56 17.88
C ALA A 206 68.34 -39.60 19.07
N ALA A 207 69.54 -39.02 19.21
CA ALA A 207 69.84 -37.95 20.17
C ALA A 207 69.01 -36.68 19.91
N PRO A 208 68.74 -35.85 20.94
CA PRO A 208 67.95 -34.63 20.79
C PRO A 208 68.81 -33.51 20.20
N VAL A 209 68.43 -32.98 19.04
CA VAL A 209 69.02 -31.75 18.48
C VAL A 209 68.16 -30.55 18.83
N LEU A 210 68.86 -29.55 19.36
CA LEU A 210 68.48 -28.27 19.94
C LEU A 210 67.31 -27.52 19.28
N ALA A 211 66.51 -26.89 20.13
CA ALA A 211 65.70 -25.71 19.81
C ALA A 211 66.59 -24.49 19.52
N PRO A 212 66.13 -23.54 18.70
CA PRO A 212 66.51 -22.15 18.85
C PRO A 212 65.33 -21.24 19.24
N SER A 213 65.75 -20.19 19.94
CA SER A 213 65.04 -19.19 20.73
C SER A 213 64.16 -18.21 19.96
N THR A 214 63.26 -17.62 20.73
CA THR A 214 62.52 -16.36 20.51
C THR A 214 63.41 -15.21 20.05
N ASP A 215 62.91 -14.39 19.12
CA ASP A 215 62.88 -12.92 19.20
C ASP A 215 62.41 -12.30 17.86
N VAL A 216 61.15 -11.83 17.79
CA VAL A 216 60.72 -10.82 16.82
C VAL A 216 59.74 -9.86 17.49
N ALA A 217 60.19 -8.62 17.68
CA ALA A 217 59.41 -7.48 18.18
C ALA A 217 58.43 -6.93 17.12
N PRO A 218 57.31 -6.31 17.52
CA PRO A 218 56.33 -5.72 16.59
C PRO A 218 56.69 -4.28 16.18
N PRO A 219 56.43 -3.84 14.94
CA PRO A 219 56.56 -2.43 14.58
C PRO A 219 55.32 -1.61 14.98
N ALA A 220 55.61 -0.38 15.44
CA ALA A 220 54.73 0.58 16.05
C ALA A 220 53.82 1.34 15.07
N LYS A 221 52.72 1.86 15.63
CA LYS A 221 51.79 2.82 15.03
C LYS A 221 52.48 4.14 14.65
N LYS A 222 52.11 4.68 13.48
CA LYS A 222 51.74 6.09 13.28
C LYS A 222 50.87 6.23 12.04
#